data_AF-A0A957FH11-F1
#
_entry.id   AF-A0A957FH11-F1
#
_cell.length_a   1.000
_cell.length_b   1.000
_cell.length_c   1.000
_cell.angle_alpha   90.00
_cell.angle_beta   90.00
_cell.angle_gamma   90.00
#
_symmetry.space_group_name_H-M   'P 1'
#
loop_
_entity.id
_entity.type
_entity.pdbx_description
1 polymer ?
#
loop_
_entity_poly.entity_id
_entity_poly.type
_entity_poly.pdbx_seq_one_letter_code
_entity_poly.pdbx_strand_id
1 'polypeptide(L)'
;DVARALDITDSLRAGTGALSLAFDAIRAGTARQALLAAADMRRGEPGSLLEAFSGDGAAALLLGSGDGVLAELLGSYHLSDPVIDTWRRAASRYLHTDDEAYTNEVGYFALVDEAVRGLLAVTGMEGSAVAGTAVYTPDGRAYMKLAKSSPLAASFAKMGKFSPAARLLMSAGNLGTAFPLAQLALLLETAKPGDLLALLGYGDGADAYLFRVTEAIAQRPAKRLTQAWLDSKTELPYTLMQYFRENWQEKPLFPTYTDPWTSLPLLHRERNELLRFHAQKCGSCGALWWPHRPNCYECGAQDGFSSVRLSGQGTVASFVAEWAIPTPLPPVGMIVADTPEGARITNPSTDGDPRQLAVGDAVEFALRIFHTAKDLPHYSWKIRKVRE
;
A
#
# COMPACT_ATOMS: atom_id res chain seq x y z
N ASP A 1 -0.53 15.17 20.88
CA ASP A 1 -1.09 13.84 20.54
C ASP A 1 -0.04 12.95 19.92
N VAL A 2 0.33 11.88 20.62
CA VAL A 2 1.26 10.87 20.12
C VAL A 2 0.42 9.63 19.81
N ALA A 3 0.40 9.21 18.54
CA ALA A 3 -0.21 7.94 18.16
C ALA A 3 0.73 6.79 18.54
N ARG A 4 0.19 5.69 19.07
CA ARG A 4 0.96 4.44 19.21
C ARG A 4 1.26 3.91 17.81
N ALA A 5 2.52 3.60 17.53
CA ALA A 5 2.96 3.00 16.28
C ALA A 5 3.71 1.70 16.60
N LEU A 6 3.37 0.63 15.88
CA LEU A 6 4.03 -0.67 15.96
C LEU A 6 3.88 -1.41 14.63
N ASP A 7 4.80 -2.32 14.37
CA ASP A 7 4.74 -3.23 13.22
C ASP A 7 4.32 -4.62 13.70
N ILE A 8 3.49 -5.30 12.90
CA ILE A 8 3.10 -6.70 13.10
C ILE A 8 3.64 -7.48 11.91
N THR A 9 4.43 -8.52 12.19
CA THR A 9 5.25 -9.20 11.19
C THR A 9 5.09 -10.72 11.29
N ASP A 10 5.87 -11.44 10.48
CA ASP A 10 6.11 -12.88 10.57
C ASP A 10 4.95 -13.81 10.21
N SER A 11 3.84 -13.29 9.67
CA SER A 11 2.78 -14.11 9.07
C SER A 11 1.99 -13.36 8.00
N LEU A 12 1.43 -14.08 7.02
CA LEU A 12 0.57 -13.52 5.99
C LEU A 12 -0.74 -12.96 6.56
N ARG A 13 -1.17 -13.44 7.73
CA ARG A 13 -2.30 -12.86 8.45
C ARG A 13 -1.94 -11.66 9.32
N ALA A 14 -0.71 -11.13 9.29
CA ALA A 14 -0.32 -9.98 10.12
C ALA A 14 -1.26 -8.76 9.93
N GLY A 15 -1.64 -8.45 8.69
CA GLY A 15 -2.59 -7.39 8.36
C GLY A 15 -4.00 -7.64 8.90
N THR A 16 -4.49 -8.89 8.86
CA THR A 16 -5.80 -9.22 9.45
C THR A 16 -5.73 -9.35 10.96
N GLY A 17 -4.65 -9.85 11.55
CA GLY A 17 -4.45 -9.87 13.00
C GLY A 17 -4.37 -8.45 13.60
N ALA A 18 -3.76 -7.51 12.87
CA ALA A 18 -3.74 -6.10 13.24
C ALA A 18 -5.14 -5.48 13.35
N LEU A 19 -6.12 -5.95 12.56
CA LEU A 19 -7.51 -5.50 12.67
C LEU A 19 -8.10 -5.85 14.03
N SER A 20 -7.89 -7.07 14.51
CA SER A 20 -8.41 -7.52 15.81
C SER A 20 -7.89 -6.64 16.94
N LEU A 21 -6.57 -6.41 16.97
CA LEU A 21 -5.94 -5.52 17.96
C LEU A 21 -6.47 -4.08 17.89
N ALA A 22 -6.70 -3.56 16.68
CA ALA A 22 -7.28 -2.24 16.48
C ALA A 22 -8.73 -2.16 17.00
N PHE A 23 -9.56 -3.17 16.69
CA PHE A 23 -10.93 -3.24 17.19
C PHE A 23 -10.99 -3.35 18.71
N ASP A 24 -10.13 -4.18 19.32
CA ASP A 24 -10.04 -4.32 20.77
C ASP A 24 -9.63 -3.01 21.45
N ALA A 25 -8.61 -2.33 20.91
CA ALA A 25 -8.17 -1.04 21.45
C ALA A 25 -9.27 0.05 21.37
N ILE A 26 -10.05 0.06 20.28
CA ILE A 26 -11.17 1.00 20.09
C ILE A 26 -12.34 0.65 21.02
N ARG A 27 -12.73 -0.62 21.10
CA ARG A 27 -13.81 -1.10 21.99
C ARG A 27 -13.49 -0.87 23.46
N ALA A 28 -12.22 -1.02 23.84
CA ALA A 28 -11.74 -0.72 25.19
C ALA A 28 -11.65 0.78 25.50
N GLY A 29 -11.86 1.67 24.51
CA GLY A 29 -11.76 3.12 24.68
C GLY A 29 -10.32 3.64 24.81
N THR A 30 -9.31 2.78 24.64
CA THR A 30 -7.89 3.17 24.71
C THR A 30 -7.39 3.86 23.45
N ALA A 31 -8.12 3.71 22.34
CA ALA A 31 -7.91 4.43 21.10
C ALA A 31 -9.25 4.92 20.54
N ARG A 32 -9.31 6.15 20.01
CA ARG A 32 -10.50 6.65 19.31
C ARG A 32 -10.55 6.17 17.86
N GLN A 33 -9.38 6.09 17.23
CA GLN A 33 -9.17 5.68 15.85
C GLN A 33 -7.85 4.93 15.74
N ALA A 34 -7.76 4.04 14.76
CA ALA A 34 -6.53 3.34 14.42
C ALA A 34 -6.35 3.36 12.90
N LEU A 35 -5.15 3.74 12.44
CA LEU A 35 -4.76 3.59 11.05
C LEU A 35 -3.98 2.28 10.93
N LEU A 36 -4.53 1.35 10.16
CA LEU A 36 -3.86 0.11 9.79
C LEU A 36 -3.33 0.25 8.38
N ALA A 37 -2.05 -0.05 8.17
CA ALA A 37 -1.44 -0.17 6.86
C ALA A 37 -0.76 -1.54 6.76
N ALA A 38 -1.20 -2.36 5.82
CA ALA A 38 -0.62 -3.65 5.51
C ALA A 38 0.10 -3.52 4.16
N ALA A 39 1.34 -3.98 4.09
CA ALA A 39 2.14 -3.92 2.87
C ALA A 39 3.01 -5.17 2.78
N ASP A 40 3.20 -5.68 1.58
CA ASP A 40 4.04 -6.84 1.34
C ASP A 40 4.73 -6.76 -0.02
N MET A 41 5.89 -7.41 -0.11
CA MET A 41 6.64 -7.63 -1.34
C MET A 41 7.17 -9.06 -1.30
N ARG A 42 6.43 -9.97 -1.95
CA ARG A 42 6.72 -11.40 -1.90
C ARG A 42 7.72 -11.78 -2.98
N ARG A 43 8.99 -11.93 -2.60
CA ARG A 43 10.09 -12.28 -3.51
C ARG A 43 10.06 -13.79 -3.82
N GLY A 44 9.62 -14.15 -5.02
CA GLY A 44 9.80 -15.48 -5.60
C GLY A 44 11.17 -15.63 -6.27
N GLU A 45 11.69 -16.86 -6.29
CA GLU A 45 12.92 -17.18 -7.01
C GLU A 45 12.70 -17.08 -8.53
N PRO A 46 13.64 -16.49 -9.31
CA PRO A 46 13.54 -16.44 -10.77
C PRO A 46 13.22 -17.78 -11.41
N GLY A 47 12.17 -17.82 -12.23
CA GLY A 47 11.67 -19.03 -12.89
C GLY A 47 10.75 -19.92 -12.04
N SER A 48 10.50 -19.58 -10.77
CA SER A 48 9.57 -20.30 -9.90
C SER A 48 8.12 -19.88 -10.12
N LEU A 49 7.16 -20.73 -9.71
CA LEU A 49 5.74 -20.35 -9.68
C LEU A 49 5.46 -19.17 -8.74
N LEU A 50 6.22 -19.06 -7.65
CA LEU A 50 6.10 -17.93 -6.72
C LEU A 50 6.48 -16.60 -7.38
N GLU A 51 7.45 -16.58 -8.30
CA GLU A 51 7.74 -15.37 -9.09
C GLU A 51 6.54 -14.98 -9.98
N ALA A 52 5.88 -15.97 -10.58
CA ALA A 52 4.76 -15.73 -11.49
C ALA A 52 3.50 -15.22 -10.79
N PHE A 53 3.24 -15.66 -9.54
CA PHE A 53 1.99 -15.33 -8.84
C PHE A 53 2.14 -14.25 -7.77
N SER A 54 3.36 -13.93 -7.33
CA SER A 54 3.56 -12.93 -6.29
C SER A 54 3.43 -11.50 -6.80
N GLY A 55 2.90 -10.64 -5.95
CA GLY A 55 2.72 -9.23 -6.20
C GLY A 55 3.28 -8.37 -5.08
N ASP A 56 3.42 -7.07 -5.35
CA ASP A 56 3.76 -6.09 -4.34
C ASP A 56 2.60 -5.11 -4.20
N GLY A 57 2.23 -4.81 -2.97
CA GLY A 57 1.15 -3.88 -2.74
C GLY A 57 0.95 -3.55 -1.29
N ALA A 58 0.13 -2.54 -1.09
CA ALA A 58 -0.29 -2.11 0.23
C ALA A 58 -1.77 -1.74 0.21
N ALA A 59 -2.41 -1.93 1.36
CA ALA A 59 -3.75 -1.48 1.62
C ALA A 59 -3.80 -0.88 3.02
N ALA A 60 -4.58 0.20 3.18
CA ALA A 60 -4.74 0.87 4.46
C ALA A 60 -6.21 1.07 4.78
N LEU A 61 -6.55 0.90 6.05
CA LEU A 61 -7.90 1.07 6.59
C LEU A 61 -7.83 2.00 7.79
N LEU A 62 -8.75 2.96 7.86
CA LEU A 62 -8.96 3.80 9.03
C LEU A 62 -10.13 3.22 9.83
N LEU A 63 -9.83 2.73 11.02
CA LEU A 63 -10.80 2.20 11.97
C LEU A 63 -11.22 3.27 12.96
N GLY A 64 -12.47 3.22 13.39
CA GLY A 64 -13.04 4.14 14.36
C GLY A 64 -14.47 3.77 14.71
N SER A 65 -15.14 4.66 15.42
CA SER A 65 -16.54 4.55 15.82
C SER A 65 -17.32 5.81 15.46
N GLY A 66 -18.66 5.70 15.42
CA GLY A 66 -19.58 6.80 15.11
C GLY A 66 -20.16 6.76 13.69
N ASP A 67 -20.91 7.80 13.35
CA ASP A 67 -21.79 7.81 12.17
C ASP A 67 -21.06 7.81 10.82
N GLY A 68 -19.75 8.12 10.81
CA GLY A 68 -18.92 8.11 9.60
C GLY A 68 -18.33 6.75 9.23
N VAL A 69 -18.65 5.68 9.95
CA VAL A 69 -18.12 4.33 9.70
C VAL A 69 -18.77 3.74 8.45
N LEU A 70 -17.97 3.45 7.40
CA LEU A 70 -18.46 2.93 6.12
C LEU A 70 -19.00 1.50 6.20
N ALA A 71 -18.41 0.68 7.06
CA ALA A 71 -18.85 -0.69 7.32
C ALA A 71 -18.55 -1.05 8.78
N GLU A 72 -19.56 -1.50 9.50
CA GLU A 72 -19.47 -1.87 10.92
C GLU A 72 -19.12 -3.35 11.08
N LEU A 73 -18.30 -3.68 12.08
CA LEU A 73 -17.94 -5.06 12.40
C LEU A 73 -19.09 -5.74 13.17
N LEU A 74 -19.68 -6.79 12.58
CA LEU A 74 -20.70 -7.61 13.24
C LEU A 74 -20.09 -8.70 14.12
N GLY A 75 -18.95 -9.25 13.72
CA GLY A 75 -18.28 -10.31 14.45
C GLY A 75 -17.01 -10.77 13.76
N SER A 76 -16.17 -11.48 14.52
CA SER A 76 -14.94 -12.09 14.02
C SER A 76 -14.72 -13.46 14.65
N TYR A 77 -13.92 -14.28 13.98
CA TYR A 77 -13.45 -15.56 14.46
C TYR A 77 -11.98 -15.73 14.08
N HIS A 78 -11.18 -16.28 14.99
CA HIS A 78 -9.74 -16.40 14.84
C HIS A 78 -9.30 -17.79 15.26
N LEU A 79 -8.45 -18.41 14.45
CA LEU A 79 -7.81 -19.66 14.79
C LEU A 79 -6.33 -19.60 14.41
N SER A 80 -5.50 -20.28 15.19
CA SER A 80 -4.07 -20.39 14.97
C SER A 80 -3.72 -21.87 14.92
N ASP A 81 -2.99 -22.27 13.89
CA ASP A 81 -2.50 -23.62 13.72
C ASP A 81 -1.08 -23.53 13.15
N PRO A 82 -0.05 -24.10 13.77
CA PRO A 82 1.33 -24.04 13.30
C PRO A 82 1.59 -24.89 12.04
N VAL A 83 0.67 -24.86 11.06
CA VAL A 83 0.89 -25.42 9.72
C VAL A 83 1.85 -24.52 8.96
N ILE A 84 3.01 -25.06 8.60
CA ILE A 84 4.00 -24.35 7.79
C ILE A 84 3.69 -24.61 6.33
N ASP A 85 3.24 -23.58 5.61
CA ASP A 85 2.96 -23.67 4.18
C ASP A 85 4.01 -22.97 3.33
N THR A 86 4.31 -21.72 3.66
CA THR A 86 5.30 -20.87 3.04
C THR A 86 6.14 -20.21 4.12
N TRP A 87 7.46 -20.22 3.94
CA TRP A 87 8.38 -19.65 4.93
C TRP A 87 9.54 -18.94 4.27
N ARG A 88 10.15 -18.02 5.01
CA ARG A 88 11.39 -17.36 4.62
C ARG A 88 12.27 -17.18 5.83
N ARG A 89 13.47 -17.74 5.78
CA ARG A 89 14.48 -17.50 6.81
C ARG A 89 15.01 -16.07 6.66
N ALA A 90 15.48 -15.47 7.75
CA ALA A 90 16.04 -14.11 7.73
C ALA A 90 17.17 -13.93 6.68
N ALA A 91 18.00 -14.96 6.48
CA ALA A 91 19.07 -14.95 5.48
C ALA A 91 18.62 -15.36 4.07
N SER A 92 17.41 -15.91 3.91
CA SER A 92 16.88 -16.32 2.61
C SER A 92 16.30 -15.11 1.88
N ARG A 93 16.72 -14.95 0.62
CA ARG A 93 16.21 -13.90 -0.26
C ARG A 93 14.80 -14.20 -0.80
N TYR A 94 14.53 -15.47 -1.09
CA TYR A 94 13.27 -15.92 -1.67
C TYR A 94 12.41 -16.68 -0.66
N LEU A 95 11.11 -16.69 -0.94
CA LEU A 95 10.14 -17.54 -0.26
C LEU A 95 10.37 -19.01 -0.60
N HIS A 96 10.19 -19.86 0.39
CA HIS A 96 10.11 -21.31 0.23
C HIS A 96 8.66 -21.76 0.38
N THR A 97 8.32 -22.85 -0.28
CA THR A 97 7.05 -23.57 -0.17
C THR A 97 7.37 -25.06 -0.26
N ASP A 98 6.47 -25.89 0.27
CA ASP A 98 6.53 -27.34 0.10
C ASP A 98 5.42 -27.81 -0.86
N ASP A 99 5.12 -29.11 -0.85
CA ASP A 99 4.08 -29.77 -1.62
C ASP A 99 2.76 -28.98 -1.64
N GLU A 100 2.30 -28.66 -2.85
CA GLU A 100 1.12 -27.82 -3.06
C GLU A 100 -0.15 -28.48 -2.51
N ALA A 101 -0.24 -29.83 -2.52
CA ALA A 101 -1.42 -30.52 -2.02
C ALA A 101 -1.46 -30.48 -0.49
N TYR A 102 -0.35 -30.73 0.20
CA TYR A 102 -0.28 -30.60 1.65
C TYR A 102 -0.61 -29.18 2.11
N THR A 103 0.08 -28.18 1.55
CA THR A 103 -0.07 -26.78 1.93
C THR A 103 -1.49 -26.26 1.70
N ASN A 104 -2.13 -26.66 0.60
CA ASN A 104 -3.51 -26.26 0.32
C ASN A 104 -4.56 -27.05 1.09
N GLU A 105 -4.48 -28.39 1.18
CA GLU A 105 -5.53 -29.18 1.82
C GLU A 105 -5.50 -29.06 3.34
N VAL A 106 -4.32 -29.20 3.96
CA VAL A 106 -4.16 -29.20 5.43
C VAL A 106 -4.06 -27.78 5.97
N GLY A 107 -3.36 -26.89 5.26
CA GLY A 107 -3.27 -25.49 5.62
C GLY A 107 -4.48 -24.71 5.14
N TYR A 108 -4.43 -24.23 3.91
CA TYR A 108 -5.35 -23.19 3.42
C TYR A 108 -6.83 -23.57 3.50
N PHE A 109 -7.26 -24.68 2.90
CA PHE A 109 -8.69 -25.00 2.80
C PHE A 109 -9.31 -25.37 4.14
N ALA A 110 -8.65 -26.23 4.94
CA ALA A 110 -9.17 -26.67 6.23
C ALA A 110 -9.32 -25.48 7.19
N LEU A 111 -8.28 -24.67 7.32
CA LEU A 111 -8.25 -23.55 8.26
C LEU A 111 -9.20 -22.42 7.84
N VAL A 112 -9.29 -22.11 6.54
CA VAL A 112 -10.25 -21.09 6.07
C VAL A 112 -11.70 -21.57 6.19
N ASP A 113 -12.00 -22.85 5.91
CA ASP A 113 -13.36 -23.40 6.08
C ASP A 113 -13.79 -23.37 7.56
N GLU A 114 -12.91 -23.75 8.48
CA GLU A 114 -13.17 -23.68 9.91
C GLU A 114 -13.43 -22.23 10.36
N ALA A 115 -12.59 -21.29 9.94
CA ALA A 115 -12.76 -19.88 10.28
C ALA A 115 -14.09 -19.31 9.78
N VAL A 116 -14.49 -19.67 8.55
CA VAL A 116 -15.78 -19.28 7.97
C VAL A 116 -16.94 -19.86 8.78
N ARG A 117 -16.90 -21.14 9.14
CA ARG A 117 -17.95 -21.76 9.96
C ARG A 117 -18.05 -21.12 11.34
N GLY A 118 -16.90 -20.88 11.98
CA GLY A 118 -16.83 -20.18 13.27
C GLY A 118 -17.44 -18.78 13.20
N LEU A 119 -17.10 -18.01 12.16
CA LEU A 119 -17.66 -16.68 11.94
C LEU A 119 -19.18 -16.72 11.75
N LEU A 120 -19.69 -17.62 10.92
CA LEU A 120 -21.14 -17.75 10.69
C LEU A 120 -21.87 -18.19 11.97
N ALA A 121 -21.28 -19.07 12.78
CA ALA A 121 -21.83 -19.48 14.07
C ALA A 121 -21.88 -18.33 15.08
N VAL A 122 -20.79 -17.57 15.22
CA VAL A 122 -20.71 -16.41 16.15
C VAL A 122 -21.69 -15.30 15.75
N THR A 123 -21.86 -15.07 14.46
CA THR A 123 -22.73 -14.00 13.95
C THR A 123 -24.19 -14.43 13.78
N GLY A 124 -24.47 -15.74 13.78
CA GLY A 124 -25.79 -16.30 13.48
C GLY A 124 -26.26 -16.04 12.04
N MET A 125 -25.34 -15.70 11.14
CA MET A 125 -25.64 -15.37 9.74
C MET A 125 -25.52 -16.60 8.85
N GLU A 126 -26.32 -16.66 7.79
CA GLU A 126 -26.15 -17.65 6.74
C GLU A 126 -25.13 -17.17 5.70
N GLY A 127 -24.27 -18.07 5.21
CA GLY A 127 -23.30 -17.73 4.17
C GLY A 127 -23.93 -17.26 2.85
N SER A 128 -25.19 -17.63 2.60
CA SER A 128 -26.02 -17.18 1.48
C SER A 128 -26.34 -15.67 1.54
N ALA A 129 -26.40 -15.09 2.74
CA ALA A 129 -26.69 -13.67 2.98
C ALA A 129 -25.49 -12.78 2.68
N VAL A 130 -24.27 -13.32 2.68
CA VAL A 130 -23.05 -12.56 2.37
C VAL A 130 -23.08 -12.11 0.91
N ALA A 131 -22.85 -10.82 0.69
CA ALA A 131 -22.91 -10.16 -0.62
C ALA A 131 -21.56 -10.19 -1.33
N GLY A 132 -20.45 -10.07 -0.60
CA GLY A 132 -19.10 -10.13 -1.13
C GLY A 132 -18.09 -10.69 -0.13
N THR A 133 -17.04 -11.33 -0.64
CA THR A 133 -15.99 -11.94 0.18
C THR A 133 -14.61 -11.50 -0.32
N ALA A 134 -13.86 -10.83 0.54
CA ALA A 134 -12.44 -10.58 0.38
C ALA A 134 -11.66 -11.71 1.05
N VAL A 135 -10.71 -12.33 0.35
CA VAL A 135 -10.04 -13.54 0.85
C VAL A 135 -8.57 -13.60 0.47
N TYR A 136 -7.69 -13.92 1.42
CA TYR A 136 -6.35 -14.38 1.07
C TYR A 136 -6.47 -15.64 0.22
N THR A 137 -5.75 -15.74 -0.89
CA THR A 137 -5.67 -16.98 -1.66
C THR A 137 -4.28 -17.10 -2.28
N PRO A 138 -3.64 -18.29 -2.23
CA PRO A 138 -2.28 -18.44 -2.73
C PRO A 138 -2.20 -18.26 -4.25
N ASP A 139 -3.16 -18.81 -5.00
CA ASP A 139 -3.27 -18.70 -6.45
C ASP A 139 -4.73 -18.75 -6.95
N GLY A 140 -4.92 -18.64 -8.27
CA GLY A 140 -6.24 -18.68 -8.88
C GLY A 140 -6.95 -20.05 -8.80
N ARG A 141 -6.20 -21.16 -8.72
CA ARG A 141 -6.79 -22.51 -8.60
C ARG A 141 -7.37 -22.70 -7.20
N ALA A 142 -6.61 -22.31 -6.18
CA ALA A 142 -7.05 -22.33 -4.80
C ALA A 142 -8.26 -21.43 -4.58
N TYR A 143 -8.28 -20.23 -5.18
CA TYR A 143 -9.44 -19.36 -5.18
C TYR A 143 -10.69 -20.05 -5.74
N MET A 144 -10.59 -20.66 -6.92
CA MET A 144 -11.72 -21.30 -7.58
C MET A 144 -12.24 -22.54 -6.84
N LYS A 145 -11.36 -23.28 -6.15
CA LYS A 145 -11.76 -24.40 -5.30
C LYS A 145 -12.52 -23.91 -4.06
N LEU A 146 -11.94 -22.95 -3.32
CA LEU A 146 -12.59 -22.36 -2.15
C LEU A 146 -13.95 -21.75 -2.50
N ALA A 147 -14.03 -21.03 -3.63
CA ALA A 147 -15.24 -20.40 -4.11
C ALA A 147 -16.41 -21.38 -4.34
N LYS A 148 -16.12 -22.67 -4.53
CA LYS A 148 -17.15 -23.72 -4.73
C LYS A 148 -17.46 -24.50 -3.46
N SER A 149 -16.45 -24.78 -2.63
CA SER A 149 -16.60 -25.66 -1.46
C SER A 149 -16.92 -24.93 -0.16
N SER A 150 -16.64 -23.63 -0.08
CA SER A 150 -16.84 -22.83 1.13
C SER A 150 -18.34 -22.63 1.44
N PRO A 151 -18.72 -22.50 2.73
CA PRO A 151 -20.04 -22.01 3.13
C PRO A 151 -20.41 -20.64 2.53
N LEU A 152 -19.43 -19.88 2.02
CA LEU A 152 -19.60 -18.61 1.31
C LEU A 152 -19.71 -18.76 -0.21
N ALA A 153 -19.91 -19.97 -0.75
CA ALA A 153 -19.98 -20.21 -2.20
C ALA A 153 -20.97 -19.29 -2.93
N ALA A 154 -22.11 -18.98 -2.30
CA ALA A 154 -23.09 -18.04 -2.85
C ALA A 154 -22.52 -16.61 -3.00
N SER A 155 -21.73 -16.13 -2.03
CA SER A 155 -21.04 -14.84 -2.10
C SER A 155 -20.04 -14.80 -3.26
N PHE A 156 -19.22 -15.85 -3.40
CA PHE A 156 -18.29 -15.96 -4.53
C PHE A 156 -19.01 -16.01 -5.89
N ALA A 157 -20.13 -16.73 -5.97
CA ALA A 157 -20.95 -16.79 -7.18
C ALA A 157 -21.53 -15.42 -7.56
N LYS A 158 -22.01 -14.63 -6.58
CA LYS A 158 -22.52 -13.26 -6.80
C LYS A 158 -21.45 -12.32 -7.36
N MET A 159 -20.21 -12.41 -6.86
CA MET A 159 -19.09 -11.60 -7.36
C MET A 159 -18.66 -11.99 -8.78
N GLY A 160 -18.93 -13.23 -9.20
CA GLY A 160 -18.66 -13.72 -10.54
C GLY A 160 -17.17 -13.84 -10.88
N LYS A 161 -16.86 -13.91 -12.19
CA LYS A 161 -15.50 -14.17 -12.71
C LYS A 161 -14.52 -13.01 -12.48
N PHE A 162 -15.04 -11.79 -12.33
CA PHE A 162 -14.24 -10.58 -12.12
C PHE A 162 -14.30 -10.13 -10.66
N SER A 163 -14.25 -11.09 -9.74
CA SER A 163 -14.19 -10.80 -8.31
C SER A 163 -12.92 -9.98 -7.99
N PRO A 164 -12.90 -9.27 -6.84
CA PRO A 164 -11.72 -8.56 -6.38
C PRO A 164 -10.45 -9.42 -6.34
N ALA A 165 -10.55 -10.66 -5.85
CA ALA A 165 -9.42 -11.61 -5.82
C ALA A 165 -8.88 -11.89 -7.23
N ALA A 166 -9.77 -12.24 -8.17
CA ALA A 166 -9.38 -12.55 -9.53
C ALA A 166 -8.73 -11.34 -10.23
N ARG A 167 -9.28 -10.14 -10.01
CA ARG A 167 -8.70 -8.90 -10.52
C ARG A 167 -7.28 -8.70 -10.00
N LEU A 168 -7.08 -8.74 -8.69
CA LEU A 168 -5.75 -8.54 -8.09
C LEU A 168 -4.74 -9.58 -8.57
N LEU A 169 -5.09 -10.87 -8.58
CA LEU A 169 -4.19 -11.92 -9.07
C LEU A 169 -3.75 -11.69 -10.52
N MET A 170 -4.65 -11.19 -11.38
CA MET A 170 -4.32 -10.92 -12.79
C MET A 170 -3.58 -9.60 -12.99
N SER A 171 -3.86 -8.57 -12.20
CA SER A 171 -3.36 -7.21 -12.45
C SER A 171 -2.11 -6.85 -11.65
N ALA A 172 -1.97 -7.42 -10.45
CA ALA A 172 -0.95 -7.03 -9.47
C ALA A 172 -0.28 -8.23 -8.78
N GLY A 173 -0.84 -9.44 -8.89
CA GLY A 173 -0.37 -10.64 -8.19
C GLY A 173 -0.91 -10.75 -6.75
N ASN A 174 -0.40 -11.74 -6.04
CA ASN A 174 -0.69 -11.97 -4.62
C ASN A 174 0.11 -10.98 -3.76
N LEU A 175 -0.59 -9.97 -3.23
CA LEU A 175 -0.07 -8.86 -2.41
C LEU A 175 0.24 -9.27 -0.95
N GLY A 176 0.35 -10.56 -0.66
CA GLY A 176 0.65 -11.10 0.67
C GLY A 176 -0.34 -10.60 1.72
N THR A 177 0.19 -10.02 2.79
CA THR A 177 -0.65 -9.58 3.92
C THR A 177 -1.64 -8.45 3.59
N ALA A 178 -1.38 -7.68 2.53
CA ALA A 178 -2.29 -6.64 2.06
C ALA A 178 -3.43 -7.18 1.19
N PHE A 179 -3.31 -8.41 0.68
CA PHE A 179 -4.18 -8.96 -0.35
C PHE A 179 -5.68 -9.00 0.03
N PRO A 180 -6.11 -9.52 1.19
CA PRO A 180 -7.52 -9.49 1.58
C PRO A 180 -8.00 -8.05 1.87
N LEU A 181 -7.14 -7.17 2.39
CA LEU A 181 -7.52 -5.78 2.69
C LEU A 181 -7.72 -4.94 1.42
N ALA A 182 -6.90 -5.16 0.38
CA ALA A 182 -7.05 -4.54 -0.93
C ALA A 182 -8.37 -4.96 -1.61
N GLN A 183 -8.78 -6.22 -1.44
CA GLN A 183 -10.08 -6.69 -1.93
C GLN A 183 -11.25 -6.06 -1.19
N LEU A 184 -11.14 -5.88 0.13
CA LEU A 184 -12.18 -5.19 0.89
C LEU A 184 -12.35 -3.74 0.42
N ALA A 185 -11.24 -3.05 0.12
CA ALA A 185 -11.29 -1.73 -0.49
C ALA A 185 -12.04 -1.74 -1.84
N LEU A 186 -11.74 -2.71 -2.72
CA LEU A 186 -12.43 -2.90 -4.01
C LEU A 186 -13.93 -3.19 -3.83
N LEU A 187 -14.31 -4.00 -2.83
CA LEU A 187 -15.72 -4.30 -2.54
C LEU A 187 -16.47 -3.04 -2.10
N LEU A 188 -15.88 -2.26 -1.19
CA LEU A 188 -16.46 -1.04 -0.67
C LEU A 188 -16.71 0.03 -1.75
N GLU A 189 -16.00 0.00 -2.89
CA GLU A 189 -16.25 0.96 -3.98
C GLU A 189 -17.58 0.73 -4.69
N THR A 190 -18.12 -0.48 -4.59
CA THR A 190 -19.37 -0.91 -5.26
C THR A 190 -20.46 -1.37 -4.30
N ALA A 191 -20.17 -1.40 -3.01
CA ALA A 191 -21.08 -1.90 -1.99
C ALA A 191 -22.24 -0.92 -1.73
N LYS A 192 -23.36 -1.48 -1.28
CA LYS A 192 -24.58 -0.76 -0.95
C LYS A 192 -24.85 -0.85 0.55
N PRO A 193 -25.56 0.14 1.13
CA PRO A 193 -26.02 0.03 2.51
C PRO A 193 -26.76 -1.28 2.77
N GLY A 194 -26.44 -1.94 3.87
CA GLY A 194 -26.97 -3.25 4.25
C GLY A 194 -26.23 -4.45 3.69
N ASP A 195 -25.33 -4.29 2.72
CA ASP A 195 -24.52 -5.40 2.20
C ASP A 195 -23.66 -6.01 3.32
N LEU A 196 -23.62 -7.34 3.37
CA LEU A 196 -22.73 -8.09 4.26
C LEU A 196 -21.44 -8.47 3.51
N LEU A 197 -20.30 -8.03 4.03
CA LEU A 197 -18.98 -8.28 3.45
C LEU A 197 -18.14 -9.14 4.39
N ALA A 198 -17.65 -10.28 3.89
CA ALA A 198 -16.71 -11.11 4.62
C ALA A 198 -15.26 -10.75 4.26
N LEU A 199 -14.36 -10.79 5.25
CA LEU A 199 -12.92 -10.66 5.07
C LEU A 199 -12.22 -11.86 5.69
N LEU A 200 -11.47 -12.60 4.90
CA LEU A 200 -10.78 -13.83 5.30
C LEU A 200 -9.26 -13.65 5.13
N GLY A 201 -8.53 -13.72 6.23
CA GLY A 201 -7.06 -13.77 6.28
C GLY A 201 -6.57 -15.19 6.53
N TYR A 202 -5.36 -15.49 6.10
CA TYR A 202 -4.74 -16.80 6.30
C TYR A 202 -3.21 -16.69 6.36
N GLY A 203 -2.60 -17.54 7.20
CA GLY A 203 -1.17 -17.68 7.45
C GLY A 203 -0.95 -18.27 8.85
N ASP A 204 -0.46 -19.51 8.93
CA ASP A 204 -0.33 -20.28 10.19
C ASP A 204 -1.61 -20.22 11.07
N GLY A 205 -2.76 -20.42 10.41
CA GLY A 205 -4.08 -20.13 10.95
C GLY A 205 -4.94 -19.33 9.99
N ALA A 206 -6.10 -18.87 10.46
CA ALA A 206 -7.03 -18.09 9.69
C ALA A 206 -7.79 -17.07 10.54
N ASP A 207 -8.09 -15.92 9.94
CA ASP A 207 -8.93 -14.88 10.52
C ASP A 207 -10.16 -14.69 9.65
N ALA A 208 -11.33 -14.54 10.25
CA ALA A 208 -12.57 -14.26 9.55
C ALA A 208 -13.31 -13.10 10.21
N TYR A 209 -13.73 -12.13 9.42
CA TYR A 209 -14.52 -10.97 9.86
C TYR A 209 -15.78 -10.83 9.01
N LEU A 210 -16.87 -10.40 9.63
CA LEU A 210 -18.09 -10.01 8.92
C LEU A 210 -18.42 -8.54 9.18
N PHE A 211 -18.56 -7.79 8.10
CA PHE A 211 -18.93 -6.39 8.14
C PHE A 211 -20.33 -6.17 7.55
N ARG A 212 -21.05 -5.19 8.08
CA ARG A 212 -22.27 -4.64 7.47
C ARG A 212 -21.97 -3.25 6.94
N VAL A 213 -22.24 -3.03 5.66
CA VAL A 213 -22.07 -1.71 5.04
C VAL A 213 -23.16 -0.79 5.54
N THR A 214 -22.78 0.43 5.95
CA THR A 214 -23.71 1.41 6.52
C THR A 214 -24.18 2.40 5.45
N GLU A 215 -25.12 3.28 5.82
CA GLU A 215 -25.54 4.40 4.97
C GLU A 215 -24.40 5.40 4.69
N ALA A 216 -23.36 5.45 5.53
CA ALA A 216 -22.23 6.36 5.36
C ALA A 216 -21.43 6.07 4.08
N ILE A 217 -21.57 4.88 3.48
CA ILE A 217 -20.93 4.54 2.20
C ILE A 217 -21.32 5.48 1.07
N ALA A 218 -22.55 6.02 1.09
CA ALA A 218 -23.02 7.00 0.11
C ALA A 218 -22.24 8.33 0.18
N GLN A 219 -21.62 8.62 1.32
CA GLN A 219 -20.80 9.81 1.57
C GLN A 219 -19.30 9.49 1.61
N ARG A 220 -18.89 8.32 1.09
CA ARG A 220 -17.47 7.95 1.01
C ARG A 220 -16.69 9.08 0.32
N PRO A 221 -15.57 9.55 0.90
CA PRO A 221 -14.78 10.62 0.30
C PRO A 221 -14.43 10.32 -1.15
N ALA A 222 -14.56 11.33 -2.02
CA ALA A 222 -14.14 11.27 -3.42
C ALA A 222 -12.60 11.22 -3.50
N LYS A 223 -12.05 10.04 -3.23
CA LYS A 223 -10.65 9.68 -3.41
C LYS A 223 -10.51 8.79 -4.63
N ARG A 224 -9.28 8.72 -5.15
CA ARG A 224 -8.96 7.81 -6.24
C ARG A 224 -9.32 6.39 -5.85
N LEU A 225 -10.06 5.73 -6.74
CA LEU A 225 -10.53 4.37 -6.54
C LEU A 225 -9.37 3.39 -6.53
N THR A 226 -9.51 2.30 -5.77
CA THR A 226 -8.57 1.17 -5.81
C THR A 226 -8.46 0.61 -7.22
N GLN A 227 -9.58 0.52 -7.96
CA GLN A 227 -9.56 0.12 -9.36
C GLN A 227 -8.69 1.04 -10.23
N ALA A 228 -8.78 2.36 -10.05
CA ALA A 228 -7.97 3.32 -10.80
C ALA A 228 -6.46 3.19 -10.49
N TRP A 229 -6.09 2.78 -9.26
CA TRP A 229 -4.69 2.46 -8.95
C TRP A 229 -4.17 1.24 -9.70
N LEU A 230 -5.02 0.22 -9.90
CA LEU A 230 -4.66 -1.01 -10.64
C LEU A 230 -4.55 -0.76 -12.14
N ASP A 231 -5.44 0.06 -12.69
CA ASP A 231 -5.45 0.39 -14.12
C ASP A 231 -4.29 1.30 -14.50
N SER A 232 -3.82 2.11 -13.56
CA SER A 232 -2.66 2.99 -13.74
C SER A 232 -1.34 2.22 -13.56
N LYS A 233 -0.92 1.57 -14.64
CA LYS A 233 0.30 0.77 -14.70
C LYS A 233 1.06 0.94 -16.01
N THR A 234 2.29 0.44 -16.01
CA THR A 234 3.15 0.37 -17.20
C THR A 234 3.80 -1.00 -17.21
N GLU A 235 3.73 -1.66 -18.36
CA GLU A 235 4.39 -2.95 -18.56
C GLU A 235 5.91 -2.75 -18.62
N LEU A 236 6.65 -3.55 -17.86
CA LEU A 236 8.11 -3.53 -17.83
C LEU A 236 8.66 -4.79 -18.48
N PRO A 237 9.76 -4.71 -19.26
CA PRO A 237 10.48 -5.90 -19.68
C PRO A 237 10.93 -6.72 -18.47
N TYR A 238 10.88 -8.05 -18.58
CA TYR A 238 11.28 -8.96 -17.49
C TYR A 238 12.68 -8.64 -16.94
N THR A 239 13.62 -8.28 -17.81
CA THR A 239 14.97 -7.86 -17.44
C THR A 239 14.99 -6.68 -16.48
N LEU A 240 14.19 -5.66 -16.76
CA LEU A 240 14.07 -4.48 -15.91
C LEU A 240 13.31 -4.80 -14.61
N MET A 241 12.31 -5.68 -14.67
CA MET A 241 11.66 -6.21 -13.46
C MET A 241 12.70 -6.92 -12.57
N GLN A 242 13.59 -7.75 -13.14
CA GLN A 242 14.66 -8.41 -12.39
C GLN A 242 15.66 -7.44 -11.79
N TYR A 243 15.95 -6.34 -12.48
CA TYR A 243 16.73 -5.24 -11.92
C TYR A 243 16.05 -4.63 -10.67
N PHE A 244 14.76 -4.26 -10.75
CA PHE A 244 14.02 -3.68 -9.63
C PHE A 244 13.75 -4.66 -8.49
N ARG A 245 13.69 -5.96 -8.79
CA ARG A 245 13.68 -7.04 -7.80
C ARG A 245 15.03 -7.24 -7.12
N GLU A 246 16.07 -6.53 -7.55
CA GLU A 246 17.46 -6.66 -7.10
C GLU A 246 18.04 -8.05 -7.39
N ASN A 247 17.54 -8.76 -8.42
CA ASN A 247 18.07 -10.07 -8.82
C ASN A 247 19.43 -9.94 -9.53
N TRP A 248 19.73 -8.76 -10.07
CA TRP A 248 20.99 -8.44 -10.70
C TRP A 248 21.78 -7.45 -9.85
N GLN A 249 22.31 -7.96 -8.75
CA GLN A 249 23.27 -7.22 -7.93
C GLN A 249 24.63 -7.42 -8.58
N GLU A 250 25.25 -6.34 -9.11
CA GLU A 250 26.73 -6.21 -9.16
C GLU A 250 27.28 -4.99 -9.91
N LYS A 251 26.46 -4.08 -10.46
CA LYS A 251 26.98 -2.77 -10.88
C LYS A 251 26.16 -1.62 -10.31
N PRO A 252 26.74 -0.76 -9.46
CA PRO A 252 26.10 0.50 -9.11
C PRO A 252 25.94 1.33 -10.38
N LEU A 253 24.79 2.00 -10.51
CA LEU A 253 24.53 2.91 -11.64
C LEU A 253 25.50 4.09 -11.62
N PHE A 254 25.89 4.51 -10.42
CA PHE A 254 26.84 5.58 -10.19
C PHE A 254 28.25 5.01 -10.02
N PRO A 255 29.29 5.79 -10.34
CA PRO A 255 30.67 5.40 -10.05
C PRO A 255 30.86 5.08 -8.56
N THR A 256 31.62 4.02 -8.27
CA THR A 256 31.85 3.49 -6.92
C THR A 256 32.64 4.41 -5.98
N TYR A 257 33.21 5.50 -6.48
CA TYR A 257 33.94 6.48 -5.67
C TYR A 257 33.05 7.60 -5.11
N THR A 258 31.75 7.62 -5.45
CA THR A 258 30.78 8.55 -4.88
C THR A 258 29.77 7.79 -4.03
N ASP A 259 30.12 7.56 -2.76
CA ASP A 259 29.13 7.11 -1.79
C ASP A 259 28.17 8.29 -1.47
N PRO A 260 26.85 8.07 -1.54
CA PRO A 260 25.90 9.10 -1.16
C PRO A 260 26.10 9.52 0.30
N TRP A 261 26.11 10.82 0.54
CA TRP A 261 26.30 11.37 1.89
C TRP A 261 25.06 11.16 2.77
N THR A 262 25.27 11.02 4.08
CA THR A 262 24.20 10.95 5.09
C THR A 262 24.58 11.63 6.40
N SER A 263 23.57 12.20 7.08
CA SER A 263 23.66 12.77 8.43
C SER A 263 22.36 12.53 9.19
N LEU A 264 22.42 11.65 10.20
CA LEU A 264 21.26 11.36 11.06
C LEU A 264 20.72 12.60 11.80
N PRO A 265 21.56 13.51 12.33
CA PRO A 265 21.08 14.76 12.91
C PRO A 265 20.34 15.65 11.91
N LEU A 266 20.80 15.69 10.65
CA LEU A 266 20.14 16.46 9.60
C LEU A 266 18.76 15.85 9.27
N LEU A 267 18.70 14.54 9.05
CA LEU A 267 17.44 13.82 8.81
C LEU A 267 16.43 14.03 9.94
N HIS A 268 16.89 14.04 11.20
CA HIS A 268 16.02 14.34 12.33
C HIS A 268 15.47 15.77 12.27
N ARG A 269 16.30 16.77 11.98
CA ARG A 269 15.90 18.18 11.89
C ARG A 269 14.96 18.44 10.72
N GLU A 270 15.21 17.80 9.58
CA GLU A 270 14.48 18.00 8.33
C GLU A 270 13.30 17.02 8.15
N ARG A 271 13.00 16.16 9.13
CA ARG A 271 11.93 15.14 9.03
C ARG A 271 10.57 15.67 8.58
N ASN A 272 10.21 16.89 8.97
CA ASN A 272 8.93 17.50 8.56
C ASN A 272 8.94 17.84 7.08
N GLU A 273 10.08 18.30 6.57
CA GLU A 273 10.28 18.60 5.16
C GLU A 273 10.32 17.33 4.32
N LEU A 274 11.18 16.38 4.71
CA LEU A 274 11.47 15.18 3.94
C LEU A 274 10.33 14.16 3.99
N LEU A 275 9.68 13.94 5.14
CA LEU A 275 8.65 12.89 5.31
C LEU A 275 7.22 13.44 5.30
N ARG A 276 7.00 14.68 5.74
CA ARG A 276 5.64 15.24 5.89
C ARG A 276 5.28 16.28 4.83
N PHE A 277 6.23 16.60 3.95
CA PHE A 277 6.11 17.60 2.88
C PHE A 277 5.78 19.02 3.37
N HIS A 278 6.52 19.48 4.38
CA HIS A 278 6.39 20.84 4.90
C HIS A 278 7.36 21.80 4.22
N ALA A 279 6.84 22.91 3.71
CA ALA A 279 7.57 24.07 3.22
C ALA A 279 7.77 25.12 4.33
N GLN A 280 8.72 26.03 4.11
CA GLN A 280 9.00 27.18 4.95
C GLN A 280 8.33 28.43 4.40
N LYS A 281 7.58 29.16 5.24
CA LYS A 281 6.95 30.44 4.90
C LYS A 281 7.56 31.58 5.69
N CYS A 282 7.96 32.65 5.02
CA CYS A 282 8.41 33.89 5.66
C CYS A 282 7.24 34.68 6.23
N GLY A 283 7.30 35.02 7.52
CA GLY A 283 6.30 35.89 8.16
C GLY A 283 6.36 37.33 7.69
N SER A 284 7.53 37.82 7.24
CA SER A 284 7.73 39.22 6.84
C SER A 284 7.23 39.53 5.43
N CYS A 285 7.51 38.68 4.45
CA CYS A 285 7.12 38.91 3.05
C CYS A 285 6.16 37.86 2.48
N GLY A 286 5.85 36.79 3.22
CA GLY A 286 4.92 35.74 2.78
C GLY A 286 5.50 34.71 1.81
N ALA A 287 6.76 34.87 1.36
CA ALA A 287 7.42 33.92 0.46
C ALA A 287 7.38 32.48 1.02
N LEU A 288 7.14 31.50 0.14
CA LEU A 288 7.01 30.08 0.48
C LEU A 288 7.98 29.26 -0.35
N TRP A 289 8.81 28.43 0.30
CA TRP A 289 9.77 27.59 -0.42
C TRP A 289 10.04 26.25 0.27
N TRP A 290 10.59 25.35 -0.53
CA TRP A 290 11.06 24.03 -0.14
C TRP A 290 12.31 23.75 -0.99
N PRO A 291 13.42 23.24 -0.44
CA PRO A 291 13.67 22.83 0.96
C PRO A 291 13.88 24.02 1.93
N HIS A 292 13.90 23.79 3.25
CA HIS A 292 14.13 24.86 4.25
C HIS A 292 15.49 25.54 4.04
N ARG A 293 15.53 26.84 4.37
CA ARG A 293 16.74 27.68 4.28
C ARG A 293 16.90 28.52 5.55
N PRO A 294 18.13 28.94 5.89
CA PRO A 294 18.37 29.82 7.04
C PRO A 294 17.85 31.24 6.82
N ASN A 295 17.70 31.69 5.56
CA ASN A 295 17.31 33.05 5.20
C ASN A 295 16.21 33.03 4.13
N CYS A 296 15.31 34.02 4.19
CA CYS A 296 14.37 34.26 3.10
C CYS A 296 15.12 34.75 1.85
N TYR A 297 14.91 34.08 0.72
CA TYR A 297 15.55 34.44 -0.54
C TYR A 297 14.96 35.70 -1.20
N GLU A 298 13.76 36.14 -0.79
CA GLU A 298 13.11 37.36 -1.29
C GLU A 298 13.52 38.60 -0.48
N CYS A 299 13.34 38.58 0.85
CA CYS A 299 13.52 39.77 1.70
C CYS A 299 14.74 39.71 2.63
N GLY A 300 15.47 38.61 2.68
CA GLY A 300 16.67 38.45 3.52
C GLY A 300 16.42 38.23 5.02
N ALA A 301 15.15 38.19 5.47
CA ALA A 301 14.80 37.87 6.86
C ALA A 301 15.49 36.57 7.32
N GLN A 302 15.90 36.52 8.58
CA GLN A 302 16.64 35.38 9.17
C GLN A 302 15.80 34.62 10.22
N ASP A 303 14.66 35.17 10.59
CA ASP A 303 13.74 34.66 11.59
C ASP A 303 12.28 34.89 11.14
N GLY A 304 11.34 34.60 12.04
CA GLY A 304 9.91 34.76 11.75
C GLY A 304 9.37 33.76 10.71
N PHE A 305 9.97 32.57 10.62
CA PHE A 305 9.51 31.52 9.71
C PHE A 305 8.43 30.64 10.35
N SER A 306 7.47 30.24 9.53
CA SER A 306 6.45 29.24 9.86
C SER A 306 6.54 28.06 8.91
N SER A 307 5.99 26.92 9.32
CA SER A 307 5.95 25.71 8.50
C SER A 307 4.55 25.49 7.92
N VAL A 308 4.46 25.23 6.62
CA VAL A 308 3.20 24.99 5.90
C VAL A 308 3.25 23.62 5.26
N ARG A 309 2.26 22.76 5.53
CA ARG A 309 2.13 21.47 4.86
C ARG A 309 1.65 21.68 3.43
N LEU A 310 2.37 21.15 2.46
CA LEU A 310 1.97 21.17 1.06
C LEU A 310 0.99 20.03 0.74
N SER A 311 0.07 20.28 -0.18
CA SER A 311 -0.95 19.32 -0.63
C SER A 311 -0.39 18.09 -1.34
N GLY A 312 0.82 18.19 -1.89
CA GLY A 312 1.34 17.17 -2.80
C GLY A 312 0.85 17.32 -4.24
N GLN A 313 0.20 18.43 -4.58
CA GLN A 313 -0.24 18.74 -5.94
C GLN A 313 0.61 19.86 -6.53
N GLY A 314 0.66 19.93 -7.86
CA GLY A 314 1.27 21.05 -8.55
C GLY A 314 0.97 21.10 -10.04
N THR A 315 1.53 22.12 -10.68
CA THR A 315 1.45 22.34 -12.13
C THR A 315 2.86 22.54 -12.67
N VAL A 316 3.17 21.90 -13.80
CA VAL A 316 4.50 22.02 -14.43
C VAL A 316 4.74 23.46 -14.88
N ALA A 317 5.75 24.11 -14.29
CA ALA A 317 6.24 25.43 -14.70
C ALA A 317 7.32 25.32 -15.79
N SER A 318 8.23 24.36 -15.63
CA SER A 318 9.21 23.98 -16.65
C SER A 318 9.76 22.58 -16.36
N PHE A 319 10.37 21.93 -17.33
CA PHE A 319 11.04 20.65 -17.13
C PHE A 319 12.16 20.43 -18.16
N VAL A 320 13.08 19.53 -17.85
CA VAL A 320 14.08 19.02 -18.79
C VAL A 320 14.16 17.50 -18.66
N ALA A 321 14.33 16.80 -19.78
CA ALA A 321 14.63 15.37 -19.80
C ALA A 321 16.15 15.17 -19.88
N GLU A 322 16.75 14.74 -18.77
CA GLU A 322 18.19 14.59 -18.59
C GLU A 322 18.62 13.13 -18.86
N TRP A 323 19.59 12.96 -19.76
CA TRP A 323 20.16 11.67 -20.14
C TRP A 323 21.47 11.36 -19.41
N ALA A 324 22.11 12.36 -18.82
CA ALA A 324 23.37 12.22 -18.12
C ALA A 324 23.22 11.61 -16.72
N ILE A 325 22.03 11.65 -16.11
CA ILE A 325 21.78 11.04 -14.81
C ILE A 325 21.73 9.52 -14.97
N PRO A 326 22.61 8.74 -14.31
CA PRO A 326 22.54 7.29 -14.31
C PRO A 326 21.22 6.78 -13.73
N THR A 327 20.46 6.05 -14.54
CA THR A 327 19.16 5.47 -14.18
C THR A 327 18.95 4.20 -15.01
N PRO A 328 18.24 3.17 -14.49
CA PRO A 328 17.87 2.01 -15.29
C PRO A 328 16.80 2.35 -16.35
N LEU A 329 16.14 3.50 -16.20
CA LEU A 329 15.08 4.00 -17.08
C LEU A 329 15.39 5.44 -17.51
N PRO A 330 16.32 5.67 -18.45
CA PRO A 330 16.60 7.01 -18.95
C PRO A 330 15.52 7.47 -19.95
N PRO A 331 15.25 8.79 -20.04
CA PRO A 331 15.84 9.88 -19.26
C PRO A 331 15.16 10.13 -17.90
N VAL A 332 15.83 10.86 -17.01
CA VAL A 332 15.22 11.40 -15.77
C VAL A 332 14.69 12.80 -16.05
N GLY A 333 13.44 13.08 -15.69
CA GLY A 333 12.90 14.43 -15.77
C GLY A 333 13.36 15.26 -14.58
N MET A 334 13.87 16.47 -14.79
CA MET A 334 13.99 17.47 -13.73
C MET A 334 12.83 18.44 -13.88
N ILE A 335 11.85 18.35 -12.98
CA ILE A 335 10.58 19.06 -13.11
C ILE A 335 10.55 20.22 -12.12
N VAL A 336 10.23 21.41 -12.61
CA VAL A 336 9.89 22.58 -11.80
C VAL A 336 8.36 22.67 -11.75
N ALA A 337 7.79 22.57 -10.56
CA ALA A 337 6.35 22.60 -10.36
C ALA A 337 5.93 23.71 -9.39
N ASP A 338 4.85 24.42 -9.74
CA ASP A 338 4.18 25.37 -8.86
C ASP A 338 3.09 24.65 -8.06
N THR A 339 3.15 24.78 -6.74
CA THR A 339 2.15 24.21 -5.83
C THR A 339 0.98 25.17 -5.62
N PRO A 340 -0.25 24.68 -5.34
CA PRO A 340 -1.39 25.54 -5.00
C PRO A 340 -1.13 26.48 -3.82
N GLU A 341 -0.24 26.10 -2.90
CA GLU A 341 0.15 26.90 -1.75
C GLU A 341 1.11 28.05 -2.09
N GLY A 342 1.66 28.08 -3.31
CA GLY A 342 2.52 29.16 -3.82
C GLY A 342 4.03 28.88 -3.76
N ALA A 343 4.45 27.65 -3.47
CA ALA A 343 5.86 27.24 -3.56
C ALA A 343 6.20 26.74 -4.97
N ARG A 344 7.37 27.13 -5.49
CA ARG A 344 7.97 26.59 -6.72
C ARG A 344 9.07 25.59 -6.35
N ILE A 345 8.94 24.35 -6.79
CA ILE A 345 9.76 23.22 -6.33
C ILE A 345 10.39 22.50 -7.53
N THR A 346 11.69 22.18 -7.45
CA THR A 346 12.44 21.48 -8.49
C THR A 346 12.92 20.11 -8.01
N ASN A 347 12.29 19.04 -8.48
CA ASN A 347 12.62 17.68 -8.06
C ASN A 347 12.69 16.73 -9.28
N PRO A 348 13.43 15.61 -9.17
CA PRO A 348 13.46 14.62 -10.23
C PRO A 348 12.11 13.93 -10.38
N SER A 349 11.86 13.42 -11.58
CA SER A 349 10.66 12.70 -11.93
C SER A 349 10.67 11.28 -11.35
N THR A 350 9.49 10.72 -11.17
CA THR A 350 9.25 9.29 -10.95
C THR A 350 8.08 8.88 -11.82
N ASP A 351 7.99 7.59 -12.16
CA ASP A 351 6.85 6.96 -12.83
C ASP A 351 6.51 7.59 -14.22
N GLY A 352 6.61 6.80 -15.28
CA GLY A 352 6.30 7.25 -16.65
C GLY A 352 7.45 7.98 -17.36
N ASP A 353 7.18 8.45 -18.58
CA ASP A 353 8.18 9.08 -19.45
C ASP A 353 8.13 10.62 -19.30
N PRO A 354 9.18 11.27 -18.77
CA PRO A 354 9.19 12.72 -18.56
C PRO A 354 9.12 13.53 -19.87
N ARG A 355 9.39 12.91 -21.04
CA ARG A 355 9.28 13.55 -22.34
C ARG A 355 7.82 13.79 -22.77
N GLN A 356 6.87 13.14 -22.10
CA GLN A 356 5.43 13.30 -22.34
C GLN A 356 4.80 14.40 -21.48
N LEU A 357 5.60 15.09 -20.66
CA LEU A 357 5.16 16.25 -19.90
C LEU A 357 5.04 17.47 -20.81
N ALA A 358 4.11 18.36 -20.47
CA ALA A 358 3.99 19.69 -21.02
C ALA A 358 3.95 20.73 -19.90
N VAL A 359 4.36 21.97 -20.21
CA VAL A 359 4.13 23.10 -19.31
C VAL A 359 2.62 23.28 -19.12
N GLY A 360 2.18 23.42 -17.88
CA GLY A 360 0.76 23.46 -17.51
C GLY A 360 0.15 22.11 -17.15
N ASP A 361 0.85 20.99 -17.34
CA ASP A 361 0.35 19.68 -16.90
C ASP A 361 0.18 19.63 -15.37
N ALA A 362 -0.88 18.97 -14.93
CA ALA A 362 -1.07 18.64 -13.52
C ALA A 362 -0.09 17.53 -13.10
N VAL A 363 0.56 17.74 -11.96
CA VAL A 363 1.51 16.79 -11.35
C VAL A 363 1.20 16.55 -9.88
N GLU A 364 1.68 15.44 -9.36
CA GLU A 364 1.64 15.12 -7.94
C GLU A 364 3.04 14.76 -7.42
N PHE A 365 3.27 15.09 -6.15
CA PHE A 365 4.49 14.77 -5.43
C PHE A 365 4.33 13.41 -4.75
N ALA A 366 5.26 12.50 -5.02
CA ALA A 366 5.27 11.15 -4.48
C ALA A 366 6.52 10.95 -3.59
N LEU A 367 6.30 10.51 -2.36
CA LEU A 367 7.39 10.10 -1.48
C LEU A 367 8.06 8.83 -2.05
N ARG A 368 9.38 8.89 -2.21
CA ARG A 368 10.21 7.82 -2.77
C ARG A 368 11.51 7.71 -2.00
N ILE A 369 12.15 6.54 -2.09
CA ILE A 369 13.57 6.44 -1.78
C ILE A 369 14.30 7.28 -2.84
N PHE A 370 14.97 8.33 -2.37
CA PHE A 370 15.74 9.23 -3.21
C PHE A 370 17.14 8.65 -3.46
N HIS A 371 17.79 8.17 -2.39
CA HIS A 371 19.03 7.41 -2.43
C HIS A 371 19.16 6.53 -1.18
N THR A 372 20.14 5.63 -1.18
CA THR A 372 20.53 4.85 0.00
C THR A 372 21.97 5.20 0.35
N ALA A 373 22.24 5.44 1.64
CA ALA A 373 23.56 5.80 2.14
C ALA A 373 23.84 5.03 3.42
N LYS A 374 24.97 4.31 3.51
CA LYS A 374 25.29 3.40 4.64
C LYS A 374 24.14 2.45 4.95
N ASP A 375 23.56 1.86 3.91
CA ASP A 375 22.39 0.95 3.98
C ASP A 375 21.11 1.57 4.58
N LEU A 376 21.08 2.90 4.77
CA LEU A 376 19.91 3.63 5.22
C LEU A 376 19.17 4.24 4.03
N PRO A 377 17.86 3.98 3.84
CA PRO A 377 17.07 4.65 2.83
C PRO A 377 16.82 6.12 3.20
N HIS A 378 17.12 7.03 2.28
CA HIS A 378 16.77 8.44 2.38
C HIS A 378 15.51 8.70 1.56
N TYR A 379 14.42 9.09 2.23
CA TYR A 379 13.18 9.44 1.56
C TYR A 379 13.14 10.92 1.21
N SER A 380 12.62 11.22 0.01
CA SER A 380 12.27 12.57 -0.40
C SER A 380 11.15 12.51 -1.45
N TRP A 381 10.67 13.67 -1.86
CA TRP A 381 9.58 13.80 -2.80
C TRP A 381 10.12 13.81 -4.23
N LYS A 382 9.49 13.04 -5.12
CA LYS A 382 9.69 13.09 -6.58
C LYS A 382 8.40 13.56 -7.23
N ILE A 383 8.49 14.06 -8.45
CA ILE A 383 7.32 14.57 -9.17
C ILE A 383 6.87 13.55 -10.23
N ARG A 384 5.57 13.32 -10.36
CA ARG A 384 5.02 12.54 -11.46
C ARG A 384 3.79 13.22 -12.03
N LYS A 385 3.48 12.95 -13.31
CA LYS A 385 2.21 13.37 -13.89
C LYS A 385 1.07 12.79 -13.07
N VAL A 386 -0.02 13.55 -12.89
CA VAL A 386 -1.22 13.01 -12.23
C VAL A 386 -1.63 11.76 -12.99
N ARG A 387 -1.69 10.66 -12.24
CA ARG A 387 -2.10 9.37 -12.77
C ARG A 387 -3.61 9.38 -12.98
N GLU A 388 -4.05 9.29 -14.23
CA GLU A 388 -5.47 9.17 -14.61
C GLU A 388 -6.13 7.91 -14.02
#